data_AF-Q05X67-F1
#
_entry.id   AF-Q05X67-F1
#
_cell.length_a   1.000
_cell.length_b   1.000
_cell.length_c   1.000
_cell.angle_alpha   90.00
_cell.angle_beta   90.00
_cell.angle_gamma   90.00
#
_symmetry.space_group_name_H-M   'P 1'
#
loop_
_entity.id
_entity.type
_entity.pdbx_description
1 polymer ?
#
loop_
_entity_poly.entity_id
_entity_poly.type
_entity_poly.pdbx_seq_one_letter_code
_entity_poly.pdbx_strand_id
1 'polypeptide(L)'
;MVEVLIAGILLASALAAVSRMSVAALSGSASLSDRVRIEAAINDNIQSMQKEDSYYTDAWIIDDGGQEALDSACSNPPEALSNHLQIVAPEPRHEDVTRTFDITSVPGILRIVYSFEGPEQQVKAERRIIEMTPNFAAKCYSTR
;
A
#
# COMPACT_ATOMS: atom_id res chain seq x y z
N MET A 1 31.28 -8.37 -54.60
CA MET A 1 30.01 -7.60 -54.51
C MET A 1 28.99 -8.27 -53.58
N VAL A 2 28.83 -9.60 -53.66
CA VAL A 2 27.91 -10.38 -52.80
C VAL A 2 28.29 -10.30 -51.31
N GLU A 3 29.58 -10.30 -50.95
CA GLU A 3 30.01 -10.21 -49.54
C GLU A 3 29.61 -8.89 -48.87
N VAL A 4 29.64 -7.77 -49.59
CA VAL A 4 29.24 -6.46 -49.04
C VAL A 4 27.74 -6.45 -48.74
N LEU A 5 26.95 -7.12 -49.57
CA LEU A 5 25.50 -7.25 -49.39
C LEU A 5 25.16 -8.14 -48.19
N ILE A 6 25.86 -9.28 -48.05
CA ILE A 6 25.70 -10.19 -46.90
C ILE A 6 26.12 -9.47 -45.61
N ALA A 7 27.27 -8.79 -45.61
CA ALA A 7 27.74 -8.02 -44.46
C ALA A 7 26.74 -6.92 -44.05
N GLY A 8 26.15 -6.22 -45.02
CA GLY A 8 25.12 -5.22 -44.76
C GLY A 8 23.86 -5.80 -44.10
N ILE A 9 23.39 -6.96 -44.57
CA ILE A 9 22.21 -7.65 -44.00
C ILE A 9 22.50 -8.14 -42.58
N LEU A 10 23.69 -8.71 -42.33
CA LEU A 10 24.09 -9.16 -41.00
C LEU A 10 24.24 -8.00 -40.01
N LEU A 11 24.80 -6.87 -40.44
CA LEU A 11 24.91 -5.69 -39.61
C LEU A 11 23.53 -5.10 -39.29
N ALA A 12 22.64 -5.02 -40.27
CA ALA A 12 21.28 -4.53 -40.09
C ALA A 12 20.47 -5.41 -39.14
N SER A 13 20.60 -6.74 -39.24
CA SER A 13 19.90 -7.67 -38.34
C SER A 13 20.43 -7.59 -36.91
N ALA A 14 21.76 -7.46 -36.73
CA ALA A 14 22.38 -7.26 -35.42
C ALA A 14 21.90 -5.95 -34.76
N LEU A 15 21.87 -4.84 -35.51
CA LEU A 15 21.38 -3.55 -35.01
C LEU A 15 19.89 -3.60 -34.63
N ALA A 16 19.07 -4.28 -35.44
CA ALA A 16 17.65 -4.48 -35.13
C ALA A 16 17.45 -5.34 -33.87
N ALA A 17 18.28 -6.36 -33.66
CA ALA A 17 18.25 -7.18 -32.45
C ALA A 17 18.64 -6.36 -31.20
N VAL A 18 19.75 -5.63 -31.25
CA VAL A 18 20.23 -4.78 -30.14
C VAL A 18 19.20 -3.71 -29.81
N SER A 19 18.61 -3.05 -30.80
CA SER A 19 17.56 -2.05 -30.60
C SER A 19 16.37 -2.61 -29.81
N ARG A 20 15.88 -3.80 -30.18
CA ARG A 20 14.79 -4.46 -29.45
C ARG A 20 15.18 -4.81 -28.01
N MET A 21 16.40 -5.28 -27.77
CA MET A 21 16.89 -5.60 -26.43
C MET A 21 16.99 -4.34 -25.56
N SER A 22 17.51 -3.23 -26.11
CA SER A 22 17.58 -1.94 -25.41
C SER A 22 16.20 -1.40 -25.05
N VAL A 23 15.23 -1.46 -25.97
CA VAL A 23 13.84 -1.04 -25.69
C VAL A 23 13.21 -1.90 -24.60
N ALA A 24 13.40 -3.23 -24.65
CA ALA A 24 12.89 -4.13 -23.62
C ALA A 24 13.50 -3.83 -22.23
N ALA A 25 14.80 -3.56 -22.16
CA ALA A 25 15.47 -3.19 -20.92
C ALA A 25 14.98 -1.84 -20.36
N LEU A 26 14.75 -0.84 -21.22
CA LEU A 26 14.17 0.44 -20.83
C LEU A 26 12.74 0.29 -20.32
N SER A 27 11.92 -0.48 -21.04
CA SER A 27 10.54 -0.77 -20.62
C SER A 27 10.50 -1.46 -19.25
N GLY A 28 11.37 -2.44 -19.01
CA GLY A 28 11.47 -3.10 -17.71
C GLY A 28 11.97 -2.18 -16.59
N SER A 29 12.88 -1.26 -16.92
CA SER A 29 13.39 -0.26 -15.95
C SER A 29 12.31 0.76 -15.58
N ALA A 30 11.49 1.20 -16.55
CA ALA A 30 10.38 2.10 -16.30
C ALA A 30 9.34 1.45 -15.37
N SER A 31 8.91 0.22 -15.66
CA SER A 31 7.94 -0.49 -14.82
C SER A 31 8.47 -0.73 -13.41
N LEU A 32 9.77 -1.03 -13.26
CA LEU A 32 10.40 -1.15 -11.94
C LEU A 32 10.42 0.19 -11.18
N SER A 33 10.63 1.30 -11.89
CA SER A 33 10.59 2.63 -11.27
C SER A 33 9.17 3.00 -10.80
N ASP A 34 8.14 2.69 -11.59
CA ASP A 34 6.73 2.84 -11.19
C ASP A 34 6.39 1.97 -9.98
N ARG A 35 6.82 0.71 -10.00
CA ARG A 35 6.68 -0.24 -8.89
C ARG A 35 7.22 0.34 -7.60
N VAL A 36 8.44 0.87 -7.63
CA VAL A 36 9.09 1.48 -6.46
C VAL A 36 8.30 2.69 -5.95
N ARG A 37 7.75 3.52 -6.84
CA ARG A 37 6.91 4.67 -6.44
C ARG A 37 5.63 4.22 -5.73
N ILE A 38 4.93 3.22 -6.27
CA ILE A 38 3.71 2.67 -5.67
C ILE A 38 4.01 2.08 -4.30
N GLU A 39 5.04 1.23 -4.20
CA GLU A 39 5.40 0.57 -2.93
C GLU A 39 5.88 1.58 -1.88
N ALA A 40 6.60 2.63 -2.29
CA ALA A 40 6.97 3.72 -1.39
C ALA A 40 5.74 4.49 -0.88
N ALA A 41 4.80 4.84 -1.77
CA ALA A 41 3.57 5.54 -1.39
C ALA A 41 2.70 4.70 -0.43
N ILE A 42 2.61 3.39 -0.67
CA ILE A 42 1.96 2.46 0.26
C ILE A 42 2.70 2.47 1.59
N ASN A 43 4.01 2.18 1.59
CA ASN A 43 4.82 2.09 2.82
C ASN A 43 4.78 3.37 3.68
N ASP A 44 4.81 4.53 3.05
CA ASP A 44 4.67 5.82 3.75
C ASP A 44 3.29 5.97 4.40
N ASN A 45 2.23 5.50 3.71
CA ASN A 45 0.89 5.48 4.27
C ASN A 45 0.80 4.52 5.47
N ILE A 46 1.39 3.33 5.37
CA ILE A 46 1.46 2.35 6.48
C ILE A 46 2.09 2.97 7.72
N GLN A 47 3.24 3.61 7.55
CA GLN A 47 3.94 4.25 8.66
C GLN A 47 3.10 5.38 9.28
N SER A 48 2.39 6.14 8.46
CA SER A 48 1.46 7.17 8.94
C SER A 48 0.33 6.53 9.76
N MET A 49 -0.28 5.45 9.28
CA MET A 49 -1.34 4.72 9.99
C MET A 49 -0.88 4.14 11.33
N GLN A 50 0.29 3.50 11.34
CA GLN A 50 0.88 2.94 12.57
C GLN A 50 1.27 4.03 13.57
N LYS A 51 1.75 5.18 13.07
CA LYS A 51 2.01 6.34 13.90
C LYS A 51 0.73 6.83 14.58
N GLU A 52 -0.37 7.01 13.83
CA GLU A 52 -1.63 7.47 14.42
C GLU A 52 -2.22 6.46 15.41
N ASP A 53 -2.16 5.15 15.12
CA ASP A 53 -2.53 4.10 16.09
C ASP A 53 -1.67 4.15 17.37
N SER A 54 -0.39 4.49 17.27
CA SER A 54 0.47 4.66 18.45
C SER A 54 0.04 5.83 19.33
N TYR A 55 -0.54 6.88 18.77
CA TYR A 55 -1.08 8.04 19.50
C TYR A 55 -2.52 7.84 19.98
N TYR A 56 -3.29 7.00 19.29
CA TYR A 56 -4.66 6.65 19.63
C TYR A 56 -4.74 5.72 20.85
N THR A 57 -4.42 6.30 22.01
CA THR A 57 -4.36 5.65 23.32
C THR A 57 -5.67 5.82 24.09
N ASP A 58 -5.85 5.03 25.15
CA ASP A 58 -6.96 5.15 26.09
C ASP A 58 -7.06 6.56 26.70
N ALA A 59 -5.91 7.13 27.10
CA ALA A 59 -5.86 8.49 27.62
C ALA A 59 -6.31 9.53 26.59
N TRP A 60 -5.91 9.38 25.32
CA TRP A 60 -6.35 10.27 24.24
C TRP A 60 -7.86 10.20 24.03
N ILE A 61 -8.43 8.99 24.01
CA ILE A 61 -9.87 8.78 23.82
C ILE A 61 -10.67 9.39 24.98
N ILE A 62 -10.19 9.23 26.22
CA ILE A 62 -10.82 9.84 27.40
C ILE A 62 -10.73 11.37 27.37
N ASP A 63 -9.62 11.95 26.92
CA ASP A 63 -9.46 13.40 26.84
C ASP A 63 -10.40 14.02 25.79
N ASP A 64 -10.60 13.34 24.66
CA ASP A 64 -11.45 13.82 23.55
C ASP A 64 -12.95 13.63 23.84
N GLY A 65 -13.35 12.48 24.41
CA GLY A 65 -14.76 12.10 24.53
C GLY A 65 -15.20 11.57 25.90
N GLY A 66 -14.31 11.60 26.90
CA GLY A 66 -14.58 11.07 28.25
C GLY A 66 -14.54 9.55 28.35
N GLN A 67 -14.90 9.03 29.52
CA GLN A 67 -14.86 7.59 29.80
C GLN A 67 -15.86 6.80 28.92
N GLU A 68 -17.02 7.38 28.62
CA GLU A 68 -18.04 6.74 27.77
C GLU A 68 -17.51 6.49 26.34
N ALA A 69 -16.65 7.37 25.82
CA ALA A 69 -16.03 7.19 24.51
C ALA A 69 -15.06 6.00 24.53
N LEU A 70 -14.29 5.81 25.61
CA LEU A 70 -13.42 4.65 25.75
C LEU A 70 -14.24 3.36 25.86
N ASP A 71 -15.32 3.35 26.64
CA ASP A 71 -16.18 2.17 26.80
C ASP A 71 -16.84 1.77 25.46
N SER A 72 -17.25 2.77 24.67
CA SER A 72 -17.76 2.57 23.30
C SER A 72 -16.66 2.02 22.38
N ALA A 73 -15.47 2.62 22.39
CA ALA A 73 -14.35 2.17 21.58
C ALA A 73 -13.93 0.74 21.93
N CYS A 74 -13.99 0.36 23.21
CA CYS A 74 -13.71 -0.98 23.69
C CYS A 74 -14.75 -2.03 23.28
N SER A 75 -15.97 -1.61 22.91
CA SER A 75 -17.00 -2.53 22.41
C SER A 75 -16.67 -3.05 20.99
N ASN A 76 -16.03 -2.22 20.17
CA ASN A 76 -15.52 -2.63 18.85
C ASN A 76 -14.21 -1.88 18.50
N PRO A 77 -13.05 -2.34 19.01
CA PRO A 77 -11.80 -1.62 18.83
C PRO A 77 -11.39 -1.39 17.37
N PRO A 78 -11.50 -2.39 16.46
CA PRO A 78 -11.20 -2.19 15.04
C PRO A 78 -12.02 -1.08 14.37
N GLU A 79 -13.30 -0.98 14.73
CA GLU A 79 -14.19 0.06 14.20
C GLU A 79 -13.80 1.45 14.73
N ALA A 80 -13.52 1.57 16.03
CA ALA A 80 -13.08 2.83 16.61
C ALA A 80 -11.76 3.33 15.98
N LEU A 81 -10.78 2.44 15.82
CA LEU A 81 -9.52 2.79 15.14
C LEU A 81 -9.77 3.16 13.67
N SER A 82 -10.61 2.40 12.95
CA SER A 82 -10.95 2.69 11.55
C SER A 82 -11.54 4.09 11.39
N ASN A 83 -12.47 4.47 12.27
CA ASN A 83 -13.12 5.78 12.24
C ASN A 83 -12.12 6.90 12.53
N HIS A 84 -11.23 6.71 13.51
CA HIS A 84 -10.17 7.66 13.80
C HIS A 84 -9.24 7.85 12.58
N LEU A 85 -8.71 6.76 12.03
CA LEU A 85 -7.75 6.81 10.94
C LEU A 85 -8.33 7.39 9.64
N GLN A 86 -9.63 7.20 9.36
CA GLN A 86 -10.29 7.85 8.23
C GLN A 86 -10.29 9.38 8.32
N ILE A 87 -10.19 9.94 9.54
CA ILE A 87 -10.17 11.39 9.77
C ILE A 87 -8.73 11.92 9.76
N VAL A 88 -7.83 11.24 10.45
CA VAL A 88 -6.48 11.78 10.71
C VAL A 88 -5.42 11.31 9.72
N ALA A 89 -5.58 10.13 9.13
CA ALA A 89 -4.53 9.56 8.31
C ALA A 89 -4.64 10.04 6.86
N PRO A 90 -3.52 10.49 6.26
CA PRO A 90 -3.53 10.95 4.88
C PRO A 90 -3.92 9.81 3.93
N GLU A 91 -4.42 10.16 2.76
CA GLU A 91 -4.56 9.22 1.65
C GLU A 91 -3.17 8.83 1.07
N PRO A 92 -3.04 7.65 0.44
CA PRO A 92 -1.82 7.26 -0.26
C PRO A 92 -1.42 8.30 -1.29
N ARG A 93 -0.12 8.65 -1.34
CA ARG A 93 0.40 9.68 -2.26
C ARG A 93 0.69 9.12 -3.66
N HIS A 94 -0.30 8.42 -4.23
CA HIS A 94 -0.25 7.87 -5.58
C HIS A 94 -1.66 7.65 -6.12
N GLU A 95 -1.97 8.16 -7.31
CA GLU A 95 -3.34 8.19 -7.86
C GLU A 95 -3.91 6.78 -8.12
N ASP A 96 -3.05 5.84 -8.53
CA ASP A 96 -3.45 4.46 -8.81
C ASP A 96 -3.61 3.57 -7.57
N VAL A 97 -3.38 4.11 -6.36
CA VAL A 97 -3.48 3.35 -5.10
C VAL A 97 -4.75 3.74 -4.37
N THR A 98 -5.70 2.81 -4.26
CA THR A 98 -6.92 2.97 -3.47
C THR A 98 -6.80 2.24 -2.13
N ARG A 99 -7.11 2.92 -1.02
CA ARG A 99 -7.14 2.35 0.33
C ARG A 99 -8.58 2.11 0.78
N THR A 100 -8.84 0.96 1.40
CA THR A 100 -10.10 0.66 2.08
C THR A 100 -9.87 0.02 3.45
N PHE A 101 -10.88 0.13 4.31
CA PHE A 101 -10.90 -0.42 5.66
C PHE A 101 -11.90 -1.57 5.75
N ASP A 102 -11.46 -2.68 6.32
CA ASP A 102 -12.24 -3.90 6.49
C ASP A 102 -12.15 -4.35 7.95
N ILE A 103 -13.28 -4.21 8.65
CA ILE A 103 -13.44 -4.60 10.07
C ILE A 103 -14.25 -5.89 10.22
N THR A 104 -14.72 -6.48 9.13
CA THR A 104 -15.71 -7.58 9.16
C THR A 104 -15.08 -8.93 8.83
N SER A 105 -14.02 -8.97 8.04
CA SER A 105 -13.41 -10.23 7.61
C SER A 105 -12.74 -11.00 8.73
N VAL A 106 -12.13 -10.32 9.72
CA VAL A 106 -11.41 -10.96 10.81
C VAL A 106 -11.81 -10.32 12.15
N PRO A 107 -12.45 -11.07 13.05
CA PRO A 107 -12.89 -10.52 14.34
C PRO A 107 -11.73 -9.95 15.15
N GLY A 108 -11.89 -8.72 15.63
CA GLY A 108 -10.89 -8.05 16.49
C GLY A 108 -9.67 -7.49 15.75
N ILE A 109 -9.61 -7.60 14.41
CA ILE A 109 -8.50 -7.09 13.60
C ILE A 109 -9.03 -6.09 12.57
N LEU A 110 -8.39 -4.92 12.50
CA LEU A 110 -8.61 -3.97 11.43
C LEU A 110 -7.74 -4.35 10.22
N ARG A 111 -8.37 -4.61 9.07
CA ARG A 111 -7.66 -4.82 7.82
C ARG A 111 -7.66 -3.56 6.98
N ILE A 112 -6.46 -3.10 6.62
CA ILE A 112 -6.28 -2.01 5.67
C ILE A 112 -5.86 -2.64 4.35
N VAL A 113 -6.64 -2.38 3.31
CA VAL A 113 -6.44 -2.96 1.99
C VAL A 113 -6.05 -1.85 1.03
N TYR A 114 -4.84 -1.96 0.46
CA TYR A 114 -4.41 -1.16 -0.67
C TYR A 114 -4.65 -1.97 -1.95
N SER A 115 -5.27 -1.36 -2.94
CA SER A 115 -5.52 -1.95 -4.25
C SER A 115 -4.96 -1.05 -5.34
N PHE A 116 -4.22 -1.62 -6.30
CA PHE A 116 -3.57 -0.88 -7.38
C PHE A 116 -3.32 -1.78 -8.58
N GLU A 117 -3.01 -1.18 -9.73
CA GLU A 117 -2.61 -1.92 -10.92
C GLU A 117 -1.09 -2.15 -10.97
N GLY A 118 -0.69 -3.34 -11.41
CA GLY A 118 0.71 -3.68 -11.56
C GLY A 118 1.32 -2.98 -12.77
N PRO A 119 2.43 -2.22 -12.64
CA PRO A 119 3.13 -1.62 -13.78
C PRO A 119 3.71 -2.63 -14.79
N GLU A 120 3.79 -3.93 -14.49
CA GLU A 120 4.20 -4.92 -15.50
C GLU A 120 3.03 -5.37 -16.37
N GLN A 121 3.30 -5.57 -17.68
CA GLN A 121 2.27 -5.85 -18.70
C GLN A 121 1.37 -7.08 -18.43
N GLN A 122 1.75 -7.96 -17.50
CA GLN A 122 1.01 -9.20 -17.19
C GLN A 122 0.33 -9.18 -15.82
N VAL A 123 0.58 -8.16 -14.98
CA VAL A 123 0.04 -8.08 -13.63
C VAL A 123 -1.03 -6.99 -13.61
N LYS A 124 -2.30 -7.40 -13.60
CA LYS A 124 -3.42 -6.45 -13.69
C LYS A 124 -3.71 -5.78 -12.35
N ALA A 125 -4.27 -6.53 -11.39
CA ALA A 125 -4.69 -5.98 -10.11
C ALA A 125 -3.92 -6.66 -8.98
N GLU A 126 -3.33 -5.85 -8.12
CA GLU A 126 -2.63 -6.28 -6.91
C GLU A 126 -3.29 -5.72 -5.67
N ARG A 127 -3.08 -6.43 -4.55
CA ARG A 127 -3.49 -5.98 -3.23
C ARG A 127 -2.32 -6.07 -2.27
N ARG A 128 -2.26 -5.12 -1.35
CA ARG A 128 -1.43 -5.19 -0.14
C ARG A 128 -2.38 -5.07 1.05
N ILE A 129 -2.25 -5.98 2.00
CA ILE A 129 -3.16 -6.08 3.13
C ILE A 129 -2.34 -5.99 4.39
N ILE A 130 -2.81 -5.18 5.32
CA ILE A 130 -2.19 -5.00 6.62
C ILE A 130 -3.23 -5.27 7.66
N GLU A 131 -2.82 -6.00 8.67
CA GLU A 131 -3.63 -6.36 9.82
C GLU A 131 -3.11 -5.56 11.00
N MET A 132 -3.99 -4.74 11.58
CA MET A 132 -3.71 -3.92 12.74
C MET A 132 -4.63 -4.33 13.88
N THR A 133 -4.03 -4.52 15.05
CA THR A 133 -4.77 -4.63 16.31
C THR A 133 -4.63 -3.30 17.02
N PRO A 134 -5.72 -2.59 17.32
CA PRO A 134 -5.63 -1.25 17.91
C PRO A 134 -4.84 -1.24 19.21
N ASN A 135 -3.93 -0.29 19.36
CA ASN A 135 -3.03 -0.22 20.50
C ASN A 135 -3.79 -0.11 21.85
N PHE A 136 -4.81 0.75 21.91
CA PHE A 136 -5.63 0.93 23.12
C PHE A 136 -6.44 -0.32 23.50
N ALA A 137 -6.64 -1.28 22.59
CA ALA A 137 -7.46 -2.46 22.85
C ALA A 137 -6.93 -3.30 24.03
N ALA A 138 -5.62 -3.25 24.30
CA ALA A 138 -5.04 -3.92 25.47
C ALA A 138 -5.60 -3.39 26.81
N LYS A 139 -6.07 -2.14 26.84
CA LYS A 139 -6.64 -1.49 28.03
C LYS A 139 -8.11 -1.84 28.24
N CYS A 140 -8.80 -2.24 27.18
CA CYS A 140 -10.19 -2.68 27.24
C CYS A 140 -10.42 -3.96 28.06
N TYR A 141 -9.36 -4.73 28.32
CA TYR A 141 -9.42 -5.95 29.16
C TYR A 141 -9.15 -5.68 30.65
N SER A 142 -8.78 -4.45 31.03
CA SER A 142 -8.39 -4.11 32.41
C SER A 142 -9.56 -3.74 33.32
N THR A 143 -10.80 -3.71 32.82
CA THR A 143 -12.01 -3.41 33.59
C THR A 143 -12.87 -4.65 33.76
N ARG A 144 -12.43 -5.56 34.62
CA ARG A 144 -13.31 -6.51 35.32
C ARG A 144 -12.80 -6.82 36.71
#